data_AF-A0A6C0DV80-F1
#
_entry.id   AF-A0A6C0DV80-F1
#
_cell.length_a   1.000
_cell.length_b   1.000
_cell.length_c   1.000
_cell.angle_alpha   90.00
_cell.angle_beta   90.00
_cell.angle_gamma   90.00
#
_symmetry.space_group_name_H-M   'P 1'
#
loop_
_entity.id
_entity.type
_entity.pdbx_description
1 polymer ?
#
loop_
_entity_poly.entity_id
_entity_poly.type
_entity_poly.pdbx_seq_one_letter_code
_entity_poly.pdbx_strand_id
1 'polypeptide(L)'
;MYKYISLLFMLFCSVSSLNIPGATKPLGFFDPLGFSKNKPQSEVVKLREAELKHCRWGMISSVAIPVTELVTHKQAIHVLDDANLVALAAFTGLAGAAELQSILLGWENPFTNSSNYFVMKEDYQPGNLGLGLPLSFLGNDETFMANAELNNGRLAMIASIGMIVQELVTNEPIF
;
A
#
# COMPACT_ATOMS: atom_id res chain seq x y z
N MET A 1 -18.36 41.33 -14.07
CA MET A 1 -17.89 40.23 -14.95
C MET A 1 -17.01 39.18 -14.23
N TYR A 2 -16.76 39.29 -12.91
CA TYR A 2 -15.94 38.30 -12.15
C TYR A 2 -16.75 37.32 -11.28
N LYS A 3 -18.08 37.49 -11.15
CA LYS A 3 -18.92 36.63 -10.32
C LYS A 3 -19.19 35.23 -10.89
N TYR A 4 -18.94 35.00 -12.19
CA TYR A 4 -19.16 33.70 -12.84
C TYR A 4 -17.88 32.84 -12.96
N ILE A 5 -16.71 33.43 -12.76
CA ILE A 5 -15.42 32.70 -12.81
C ILE A 5 -15.15 31.93 -11.50
N SER A 6 -15.76 32.35 -10.39
CA SER A 6 -15.64 31.63 -9.11
C SER A 6 -16.53 30.39 -9.02
N LEU A 7 -17.52 30.24 -9.92
CA LEU A 7 -18.48 29.13 -9.87
C LEU A 7 -18.01 27.89 -10.66
N LEU A 8 -16.96 28.03 -11.48
CA LEU A 8 -16.40 26.93 -12.28
C LEU A 8 -15.31 26.11 -11.56
N PHE A 9 -14.88 26.56 -10.38
CA PHE A 9 -13.88 25.85 -9.56
C PHE A 9 -14.49 24.99 -8.45
N MET A 10 -15.83 24.92 -8.38
CA MET A 10 -16.59 24.07 -7.44
C MET A 10 -17.24 22.86 -8.12
N LEU A 11 -16.66 22.35 -9.21
CA LEU A 11 -16.89 20.97 -9.60
C LEU A 11 -16.03 20.08 -8.69
N PHE A 12 -16.52 19.94 -7.46
CA PHE A 12 -16.24 18.80 -6.60
C PHE A 12 -16.20 17.55 -7.48
N CYS A 13 -15.03 16.92 -7.58
CA CYS A 13 -14.95 15.50 -7.85
C CYS A 13 -15.68 14.85 -6.67
N SER A 14 -16.99 14.68 -6.82
CA SER A 14 -17.80 13.91 -5.89
C SER A 14 -17.39 12.46 -6.12
N VAL A 15 -16.32 12.03 -5.45
CA VAL A 15 -16.04 10.61 -5.29
C VAL A 15 -17.26 10.04 -4.59
N SER A 16 -18.04 9.31 -5.39
CA SER A 16 -19.28 8.68 -4.98
C SER A 16 -18.90 7.48 -4.12
N SER A 17 -18.78 7.70 -2.81
CA SER A 17 -18.37 6.74 -1.77
C SER A 17 -16.93 6.21 -1.86
N LEU A 18 -16.21 6.25 -0.74
CA LEU A 18 -14.95 5.55 -0.56
C LEU A 18 -15.18 4.04 -0.78
N ASN A 19 -14.61 3.48 -1.83
CA ASN A 19 -14.74 2.06 -2.12
C ASN A 19 -13.71 1.29 -1.28
N ILE A 20 -14.17 0.53 -0.28
CA ILE A 20 -13.30 -0.27 0.60
C ILE A 20 -13.52 -1.77 0.28
N PRO A 21 -12.84 -2.32 -0.74
CA PRO A 21 -12.86 -3.75 -1.03
C PRO A 21 -12.08 -4.54 0.03
N GLY A 22 -12.34 -5.84 0.13
CA GLY A 22 -11.61 -6.75 1.02
C GLY A 22 -12.44 -7.69 1.88
N ALA A 23 -13.77 -7.59 1.82
CA ALA A 23 -14.70 -8.56 2.42
C ALA A 23 -15.04 -9.64 1.38
N THR A 24 -14.24 -10.69 1.34
CA THR A 24 -14.41 -11.85 0.44
C THR A 24 -14.78 -13.10 1.24
N LYS A 25 -15.49 -14.03 0.60
CA LYS A 25 -15.69 -15.38 1.16
C LYS A 25 -14.31 -16.10 1.18
N PRO A 26 -13.97 -16.92 2.18
CA PRO A 26 -14.85 -17.57 3.17
C PRO A 26 -15.09 -16.79 4.48
N LEU A 27 -14.27 -15.80 4.82
CA LEU A 27 -14.32 -15.12 6.13
C LEU A 27 -15.27 -13.92 6.18
N GLY A 28 -15.63 -13.33 5.04
CA GLY A 28 -16.47 -12.14 4.99
C GLY A 28 -15.79 -10.95 5.67
N PHE A 29 -16.51 -10.27 6.56
CA PHE A 29 -15.96 -9.17 7.35
C PHE A 29 -15.26 -9.70 8.61
N PHE A 30 -13.93 -9.79 8.56
CA PHE A 30 -13.10 -10.36 9.62
C PHE A 30 -12.46 -9.25 10.47
N ASP A 31 -13.12 -8.89 11.58
CA ASP A 31 -12.57 -8.01 12.63
C ASP A 31 -12.92 -8.56 14.03
N PRO A 32 -12.17 -9.57 14.53
CA PRO A 32 -12.43 -10.14 15.86
C PRO A 32 -12.05 -9.20 17.00
N LEU A 33 -11.09 -8.29 16.78
CA LEU A 33 -10.56 -7.37 17.80
C LEU A 33 -11.30 -6.03 17.85
N GLY A 34 -12.15 -5.73 16.87
CA GLY A 34 -13.01 -4.55 16.87
C GLY A 34 -12.29 -3.26 16.51
N PHE A 35 -11.20 -3.30 15.75
CA PHE A 35 -10.44 -2.11 15.37
C PHE A 35 -11.25 -1.15 14.49
N SER A 36 -12.26 -1.65 13.76
CA SER A 36 -13.09 -0.81 12.91
C SER A 36 -14.37 -0.29 13.61
N LYS A 37 -14.67 -0.74 14.84
CA LYS A 37 -15.92 -0.37 15.52
C LYS A 37 -15.82 1.05 16.10
N ASN A 38 -16.82 1.89 15.82
CA ASN A 38 -16.94 3.27 16.34
C ASN A 38 -15.73 4.19 16.06
N LYS A 39 -15.05 3.99 14.93
CA LYS A 39 -13.93 4.83 14.50
C LYS A 39 -14.34 5.86 13.43
N PRO A 40 -13.70 7.04 13.38
CA PRO A 40 -13.92 7.98 12.30
C PRO A 40 -13.49 7.36 10.97
N GLN A 41 -14.15 7.76 9.88
CA GLN A 41 -13.91 7.21 8.55
C GLN A 41 -12.45 7.37 8.11
N SER A 42 -11.80 8.48 8.48
CA SER A 42 -10.38 8.74 8.23
C SER A 42 -9.44 7.69 8.84
N GLU A 43 -9.78 7.13 10.00
CA GLU A 43 -8.98 6.08 10.65
C GLU A 43 -9.14 4.73 9.94
N VAL A 44 -10.34 4.42 9.45
CA VAL A 44 -10.60 3.20 8.66
C VAL A 44 -9.88 3.25 7.32
N VAL A 45 -9.92 4.40 6.64
CA VAL A 45 -9.17 4.68 5.40
C VAL A 45 -7.67 4.52 5.65
N LYS A 46 -7.17 4.99 6.79
CA LYS A 46 -5.77 4.84 7.20
C LYS A 46 -5.36 3.39 7.40
N LEU A 47 -6.19 2.57 8.04
CA LEU A 47 -5.92 1.15 8.19
C LEU A 47 -5.90 0.44 6.82
N ARG A 48 -6.79 0.83 5.90
CA ARG A 48 -6.82 0.26 4.54
C ARG A 48 -5.57 0.62 3.73
N GLU A 49 -5.14 1.88 3.81
CA GLU A 49 -3.91 2.34 3.15
C GLU A 49 -2.69 1.58 3.68
N ALA A 50 -2.59 1.44 5.01
CA ALA A 50 -1.53 0.67 5.64
C ALA A 50 -1.53 -0.79 5.14
N GLU A 51 -2.69 -1.45 5.14
CA GLU A 51 -2.82 -2.82 4.63
C GLU A 51 -2.36 -2.93 3.17
N LEU A 52 -2.81 -2.04 2.28
CA LEU A 52 -2.43 -2.08 0.86
C LEU A 52 -0.93 -1.88 0.65
N LYS A 53 -0.30 -0.96 1.38
CA LYS A 53 1.15 -0.77 1.30
C LYS A 53 1.91 -2.02 1.74
N HIS A 54 1.54 -2.62 2.87
CA HIS A 54 2.18 -3.85 3.34
C HIS A 54 1.93 -5.03 2.40
N CYS A 55 0.74 -5.12 1.81
CA CYS A 55 0.42 -6.09 0.76
C CYS A 55 1.36 -5.97 -0.44
N ARG A 56 1.57 -4.76 -0.97
CA ARG A 56 2.46 -4.52 -2.13
C ARG A 56 3.91 -4.85 -1.80
N TRP A 57 4.41 -4.42 -0.65
CA TRP A 57 5.74 -4.78 -0.17
C TRP A 57 5.89 -6.29 0.07
N GLY A 58 4.86 -6.94 0.61
CA GLY A 58 4.79 -8.39 0.80
C GLY A 58 4.86 -9.14 -0.52
N MET A 59 4.12 -8.69 -1.55
CA MET A 59 4.17 -9.28 -2.89
C MET A 59 5.58 -9.16 -3.50
N ILE A 60 6.19 -7.97 -3.44
CA ILE A 60 7.56 -7.76 -3.92
C ILE A 60 8.54 -8.67 -3.18
N SER A 61 8.45 -8.73 -1.85
CA SER A 61 9.30 -9.59 -1.01
C SER A 61 9.14 -11.07 -1.33
N SER A 62 7.90 -11.53 -1.56
CA SER A 62 7.63 -12.94 -1.86
C SER A 62 8.25 -13.43 -3.17
N VAL A 63 8.50 -12.51 -4.12
CA VAL A 63 9.19 -12.79 -5.37
C VAL A 63 10.69 -12.53 -5.25
N ALA A 64 11.08 -11.46 -4.56
CA ALA A 64 12.46 -11.05 -4.43
C ALA A 64 13.30 -12.08 -3.66
N ILE A 65 12.77 -12.66 -2.57
CA ILE A 65 13.51 -13.63 -1.74
C ILE A 65 13.91 -14.86 -2.58
N PRO A 66 12.99 -15.62 -3.21
CA PRO A 66 13.37 -16.78 -4.03
C PRO A 66 14.27 -16.44 -5.21
N VAL A 67 13.98 -15.33 -5.93
CA VAL A 67 14.77 -14.93 -7.10
C VAL A 67 16.21 -14.60 -6.71
N THR A 68 16.40 -13.97 -5.56
CA THR A 68 17.72 -13.59 -5.09
C THR A 68 18.53 -14.82 -4.67
N GLU A 69 17.91 -15.77 -3.96
CA GLU A 69 18.55 -17.04 -3.59
C GLU A 69 18.97 -17.84 -4.81
N LEU A 70 18.12 -17.93 -5.84
CA LEU A 70 18.42 -18.67 -7.07
C LEU A 70 19.61 -18.08 -7.85
N VAL A 71 19.83 -16.77 -7.78
CA VAL A 71 20.92 -16.11 -8.52
C VAL A 71 22.23 -16.09 -7.73
N THR A 72 22.17 -15.85 -6.42
CA THR A 72 23.36 -15.68 -5.58
C THR A 72 23.75 -16.92 -4.77
N HIS A 73 22.86 -17.89 -4.61
CA HIS A 73 23.01 -19.08 -3.75
C HIS A 73 23.42 -18.74 -2.30
N LYS A 74 23.06 -17.53 -1.86
CA LYS A 74 23.25 -17.03 -0.50
C LYS A 74 21.88 -16.74 0.10
N GLN A 75 21.81 -16.70 1.42
CA GLN A 75 20.61 -16.31 2.16
C GLN A 75 20.14 -14.93 1.71
N ALA A 76 18.85 -14.79 1.41
CA ALA A 76 18.29 -13.55 0.89
C ALA A 76 18.48 -12.37 1.87
N ILE A 77 18.44 -12.65 3.18
CA ILE A 77 18.61 -11.65 4.24
C ILE A 77 19.93 -10.89 4.13
N HIS A 78 21.03 -11.57 3.78
CA HIS A 78 22.37 -10.99 3.76
C HIS A 78 22.76 -10.37 2.40
N VAL A 79 21.88 -10.44 1.40
CA VAL A 79 22.20 -9.93 0.06
C VAL A 79 22.36 -8.41 0.06
N LEU A 80 21.61 -7.70 0.92
CA LEU A 80 21.73 -6.25 1.06
C LEU A 80 22.97 -5.82 1.85
N ASP A 81 23.54 -6.70 2.68
CA ASP A 81 24.77 -6.42 3.44
C ASP A 81 25.99 -6.31 2.51
N ASP A 82 26.03 -7.15 1.46
CA ASP A 82 27.07 -7.15 0.43
C ASP A 82 26.83 -6.13 -0.70
N ALA A 83 25.70 -5.39 -0.68
CA ALA A 83 25.31 -4.54 -1.79
C ALA A 83 26.18 -3.27 -1.90
N ASN A 84 26.42 -2.83 -3.14
CA ASN A 84 27.10 -1.56 -3.40
C ASN A 84 26.31 -0.39 -2.81
N LEU A 85 26.98 0.54 -2.13
CA LEU A 85 26.40 1.75 -1.55
C LEU A 85 25.51 2.52 -2.54
N VAL A 86 25.90 2.58 -3.82
CA VAL A 86 25.12 3.26 -4.85
C VAL A 86 23.79 2.54 -5.11
N ALA A 87 23.79 1.21 -5.14
CA ALA A 87 22.58 0.41 -5.33
C ALA A 87 21.64 0.52 -4.12
N LEU A 88 22.19 0.47 -2.91
CA LEU A 88 21.42 0.67 -1.68
C LEU A 88 20.82 2.08 -1.61
N ALA A 89 21.60 3.11 -1.93
CA ALA A 89 21.12 4.50 -1.96
C ALA A 89 20.06 4.73 -3.04
N ALA A 90 20.18 4.09 -4.21
CA ALA A 90 19.17 4.15 -5.25
C ALA A 90 17.86 3.47 -4.80
N PHE A 91 17.95 2.29 -4.19
CA PHE A 91 16.78 1.57 -3.66
C PHE A 91 16.05 2.37 -2.58
N THR A 92 16.79 2.87 -1.58
CA THR A 92 16.19 3.67 -0.50
C THR A 92 15.66 5.02 -0.99
N GLY A 93 16.35 5.65 -1.95
CA GLY A 93 15.91 6.89 -2.58
C GLY A 93 14.60 6.72 -3.36
N LEU A 94 14.47 5.65 -4.15
CA LEU A 94 13.25 5.35 -4.89
C LEU A 94 12.07 5.00 -3.97
N ALA A 95 12.31 4.17 -2.95
CA ALA A 95 11.31 3.84 -1.94
C ALA A 95 10.85 5.11 -1.20
N GLY A 96 11.79 5.97 -0.79
CA GLY A 96 11.50 7.24 -0.14
C GLY A 96 10.71 8.20 -1.02
N ALA A 97 11.02 8.28 -2.32
CA ALA A 97 10.28 9.11 -3.27
C ALA A 97 8.83 8.62 -3.44
N ALA A 98 8.61 7.31 -3.56
CA ALA A 98 7.28 6.72 -3.66
C ALA A 98 6.43 6.97 -2.40
N GLU A 99 7.03 6.81 -1.21
CA GLU A 99 6.36 7.12 0.05
C GLU A 99 6.05 8.61 0.18
N LEU A 100 6.97 9.49 -0.20
CA LEU A 100 6.76 10.94 -0.18
C LEU A 100 5.60 11.35 -1.10
N GLN A 101 5.48 10.76 -2.27
CA GLN A 101 4.34 10.98 -3.17
C GLN A 101 3.01 10.56 -2.51
N SER A 102 2.98 9.40 -1.85
CA SER A 102 1.79 8.96 -1.11
C SER A 102 1.41 9.91 0.03
N ILE A 103 2.40 10.49 0.71
CA ILE A 103 2.19 11.46 1.79
C ILE A 103 1.56 12.74 1.24
N LEU A 104 2.11 13.30 0.17
CA LEU A 104 1.61 14.54 -0.44
C LEU A 104 0.18 14.39 -0.97
N LEU A 105 -0.15 13.23 -1.53
CA LEU A 105 -1.46 12.98 -2.11
C LEU A 105 -2.51 12.65 -1.05
N GLY A 106 -2.22 11.74 -0.13
CA GLY A 106 -3.22 11.16 0.77
C GLY A 106 -3.38 11.84 2.13
N TRP A 107 -2.35 12.54 2.62
CA TRP A 107 -2.35 13.07 3.98
C TRP A 107 -2.66 14.57 4.00
N GLU A 108 -3.39 14.99 5.03
CA GLU A 108 -3.58 16.41 5.28
C GLU A 108 -2.27 17.07 5.72
N ASN A 109 -2.10 18.34 5.36
CA ASN A 109 -0.92 19.08 5.74
C ASN A 109 -0.93 19.32 7.26
N PRO A 110 0.06 18.82 8.02
CA PRO A 110 0.09 18.98 9.47
C PRO A 110 0.39 20.43 9.92
N PHE A 111 0.84 21.30 9.00
CA PHE A 111 1.20 22.68 9.30
C PHE A 111 0.02 23.66 9.17
N THR A 112 -1.14 23.24 8.66
CA THR A 112 -2.32 24.11 8.55
C THR A 112 -3.15 24.14 9.83
N ASN A 113 -3.27 23.03 10.55
CA ASN A 113 -4.04 22.91 11.80
C ASN A 113 -3.37 21.93 12.77
N SER A 114 -3.29 22.29 14.06
CA SER A 114 -2.70 21.45 15.12
C SER A 114 -3.52 20.21 15.49
N SER A 115 -4.74 20.07 14.96
CA SER A 115 -5.56 18.85 15.11
C SER A 115 -5.36 17.84 13.98
N ASN A 116 -4.67 18.22 12.89
CA ASN A 116 -4.65 17.43 11.64
C ASN A 116 -3.45 16.49 11.56
N TYR A 117 -2.87 16.12 12.72
CA TYR A 117 -1.82 15.13 12.76
C TYR A 117 -2.36 13.76 12.37
N PHE A 118 -1.74 13.15 11.36
CA PHE A 118 -2.05 11.80 10.91
C PHE A 118 -3.49 11.58 10.39
N VAL A 119 -4.14 12.65 9.91
CA VAL A 119 -5.46 12.60 9.28
C VAL A 119 -5.30 12.47 7.76
N MET A 120 -6.05 11.54 7.16
CA MET A 120 -6.13 11.41 5.70
C MET A 120 -7.20 12.32 5.14
N LYS A 121 -6.99 12.80 3.91
CA LYS A 121 -7.96 13.62 3.19
C LYS A 121 -9.24 12.81 2.94
N GLU A 122 -10.39 13.46 3.08
CA GLU A 122 -11.70 12.81 2.85
C GLU A 122 -11.92 12.38 1.39
N ASP A 123 -11.33 13.13 0.44
CA ASP A 123 -11.42 12.86 -1.00
C ASP A 123 -10.38 11.84 -1.51
N TYR A 124 -9.55 11.27 -0.62
CA TYR A 124 -8.48 10.37 -1.01
C TYR A 124 -8.92 8.90 -0.99
N GLN A 125 -8.90 8.27 -2.16
CA GLN A 125 -9.10 6.83 -2.29
C GLN A 125 -7.82 6.07 -1.88
N PRO A 126 -7.89 5.15 -0.88
CA PRO A 126 -6.76 4.31 -0.49
C PRO A 126 -6.14 3.56 -1.67
N GLY A 127 -4.82 3.48 -1.69
CA GLY A 127 -4.02 2.78 -2.69
C GLY A 127 -3.75 3.58 -3.95
N ASN A 128 -4.31 4.78 -4.10
CA ASN A 128 -4.09 5.64 -5.25
C ASN A 128 -2.80 6.44 -5.11
N LEU A 129 -1.80 6.11 -5.95
CA LEU A 129 -0.52 6.81 -5.99
C LEU A 129 -0.53 8.01 -6.96
N GLY A 130 -1.66 8.35 -7.57
CA GLY A 130 -1.76 9.45 -8.54
C GLY A 130 -1.04 9.16 -9.86
N LEU A 131 -0.53 7.93 -10.05
CA LEU A 131 -0.11 7.41 -11.32
C LEU A 131 -1.39 7.17 -12.12
N GLY A 132 -1.79 8.16 -12.92
CA GLY A 132 -3.00 8.14 -13.76
C GLY A 132 -2.94 7.10 -14.87
N LEU A 133 -2.70 5.84 -14.51
CA LEU A 133 -2.79 4.70 -15.39
C LEU A 133 -4.25 4.60 -15.84
N PRO A 134 -4.51 4.59 -17.16
CA PRO A 134 -5.87 4.50 -17.65
C PRO A 134 -6.49 3.22 -17.10
N LEU A 135 -7.52 3.39 -16.28
CA LEU A 135 -8.38 2.33 -15.70
C LEU A 135 -8.84 1.31 -16.77
N SER A 136 -8.84 1.71 -18.04
CA SER A 136 -9.06 0.88 -19.23
C SER A 136 -8.16 -0.36 -19.33
N PHE A 137 -7.00 -0.40 -18.65
CA PHE A 137 -6.11 -1.57 -18.62
C PHE A 137 -6.55 -2.64 -17.59
N LEU A 138 -7.49 -2.32 -16.68
CA LEU A 138 -7.85 -3.13 -15.51
C LEU A 138 -9.03 -4.10 -15.74
N GLY A 139 -9.55 -4.20 -16.95
CA GLY A 139 -10.70 -5.06 -17.27
C GLY A 139 -12.04 -4.50 -16.77
N ASN A 140 -13.12 -5.22 -17.05
CA ASN A 140 -14.49 -4.73 -16.84
C ASN A 140 -14.95 -4.68 -15.36
N ASP A 141 -14.19 -5.26 -14.41
CA ASP A 141 -14.58 -5.39 -13.00
C ASP A 141 -13.49 -4.89 -12.02
N GLU A 142 -13.46 -3.58 -11.73
CA GLU A 142 -12.51 -2.97 -10.79
C GLU A 142 -12.55 -3.57 -9.38
N THR A 143 -13.74 -3.91 -8.90
CA THR A 143 -13.93 -4.47 -7.55
C THR A 143 -13.34 -5.88 -7.44
N PHE A 144 -13.38 -6.67 -8.50
CA PHE A 144 -12.78 -7.99 -8.53
C PHE A 144 -11.25 -7.90 -8.45
N MET A 145 -10.65 -7.03 -9.26
CA MET A 145 -9.20 -6.83 -9.28
C MET A 145 -8.66 -6.30 -7.95
N ALA A 146 -9.35 -5.34 -7.33
CA ALA A 146 -8.96 -4.83 -6.02
C ALA A 146 -9.04 -5.91 -4.93
N ASN A 147 -10.06 -6.76 -4.95
CA ASN A 147 -10.14 -7.91 -4.04
C ASN A 147 -9.03 -8.94 -4.31
N ALA A 148 -8.68 -9.17 -5.57
CA ALA A 148 -7.60 -10.09 -5.96
C ALA A 148 -6.23 -9.58 -5.49
N GLU A 149 -5.91 -8.29 -5.71
CA GLU A 149 -4.68 -7.65 -5.20
C GLU A 149 -4.57 -7.82 -3.68
N LEU A 150 -5.65 -7.54 -2.97
CA LEU A 150 -5.66 -7.56 -1.52
C LEU A 150 -5.54 -9.00 -0.96
N ASN A 151 -6.22 -9.97 -1.55
CA ASN A 151 -6.11 -11.37 -1.12
C ASN A 151 -4.72 -11.96 -1.40
N ASN A 152 -4.15 -11.68 -2.57
CA ASN A 152 -2.78 -12.10 -2.89
C ASN A 152 -1.76 -11.39 -2.00
N GLY A 153 -1.98 -10.11 -1.70
CA GLY A 153 -1.15 -9.34 -0.77
C GLY A 153 -1.17 -9.89 0.65
N ARG A 154 -2.35 -10.26 1.19
CA ARG A 154 -2.48 -10.90 2.51
C ARG A 154 -1.71 -12.22 2.58
N LEU A 155 -1.82 -13.05 1.55
CA LEU A 155 -1.06 -14.29 1.45
C LEU A 155 0.45 -14.02 1.38
N ALA A 156 0.85 -13.05 0.55
CA ALA A 156 2.26 -12.70 0.37
C ALA A 156 2.90 -12.14 1.64
N MET A 157 2.18 -11.37 2.45
CA MET A 157 2.67 -10.89 3.75
C MET A 157 2.99 -12.04 4.72
N ILE A 158 2.14 -13.08 4.75
CA ILE A 158 2.38 -14.26 5.59
C ILE A 158 3.54 -15.08 5.02
N ALA A 159 3.57 -15.26 3.69
CA ALA A 159 4.62 -16.00 3.01
C ALA A 159 6.00 -15.36 3.19
N SER A 160 6.13 -14.04 3.05
CA SER A 160 7.40 -13.35 3.22
C SER A 160 7.93 -13.46 4.66
N ILE A 161 7.07 -13.29 5.66
CA ILE A 161 7.45 -13.50 7.07
C ILE A 161 7.86 -14.96 7.30
N GLY A 162 7.13 -15.92 6.74
CA GLY A 162 7.48 -17.34 6.84
C GLY A 162 8.86 -17.65 6.26
N MET A 163 9.16 -17.12 5.07
CA MET A 163 10.47 -17.26 4.42
C MET A 163 11.60 -16.65 5.26
N ILE A 164 11.41 -15.42 5.74
CA ILE A 164 12.39 -14.74 6.59
C ILE A 164 12.64 -15.52 7.89
N VAL A 165 11.57 -15.98 8.56
CA VAL A 165 11.70 -16.76 9.80
C VAL A 165 12.41 -18.09 9.55
N GLN A 166 12.12 -18.76 8.43
CA GLN A 166 12.78 -20.00 8.06
C GLN A 166 14.29 -19.79 7.89
N GLU A 167 14.72 -18.82 7.09
CA GLU A 167 16.14 -18.49 6.89
C GLU A 167 16.87 -18.16 8.20
N LEU A 168 16.23 -17.40 9.09
CA LEU A 168 16.82 -17.02 10.39
C LEU A 168 17.02 -18.21 11.34
N VAL A 169 16.14 -19.22 11.28
CA VAL A 169 16.21 -20.38 12.16
C VAL A 169 17.12 -21.46 11.59
N THR A 170 17.02 -21.77 10.30
CA THR A 170 17.82 -22.83 9.66
C THR A 170 19.23 -22.36 9.34
N ASN A 171 19.45 -21.07 9.14
CA ASN A 171 20.68 -20.50 8.61
C ASN A 171 21.10 -21.09 7.25
N GLU A 172 20.11 -21.58 6.48
CA GLU A 172 20.29 -22.16 5.16
C GLU A 172 19.31 -21.47 4.18
N PRO A 173 19.66 -21.35 2.88
CA PRO A 173 18.73 -20.82 1.88
C PRO A 173 17.52 -21.73 1.76
N ILE A 174 16.37 -21.16 1.37
CA ILE A 174 15.11 -21.88 1.23
C ILE A 174 15.11 -22.74 -0.05
N PHE A 175 15.78 -22.26 -1.09
CA PHE A 175 15.89 -22.89 -2.42
C PHE A 175 17.32 -23.29 -2.82
#